data_AF-S4PZJ5-F1
#
_entry.id   AF-S4PZJ5-F1
#
_cell.length_a   1.000
_cell.length_b   1.000
_cell.length_c   1.000
_cell.angle_alpha   90.00
_cell.angle_beta   90.00
_cell.angle_gamma   90.00
#
_symmetry.space_group_name_H-M   'P 1'
#
loop_
_entity.id
_entity.type
_entity.pdbx_description
1 polymer ?
#
loop_
_entity_poly.entity_id
_entity_poly.type
_entity_poly.pdbx_seq_one_letter_code
_entity_poly.pdbx_strand_id
1 'polypeptide(L)' 'MHGMKGPNSYQFGYDTGKGKNRQFRYEERDNDGHVRGHYGYVDKFGKLRVVNYDADPEHGFRAEAPVVKE' A
#
# COMPACT_ATOMS: atom_id res chain seq x y z
N MET A 1 15.24 11.63 -5.66
CA MET A 1 14.14 11.94 -4.72
C MET A 1 14.48 11.30 -3.38
N HIS A 2 14.94 12.08 -2.40
CA HIS A 2 14.99 11.63 -1.00
C HIS A 2 13.54 11.67 -0.49
N GLY A 3 13.08 10.66 0.26
CA GLY A 3 11.73 10.67 0.82
C GLY A 3 11.52 11.83 1.78
N MET A 4 10.24 12.18 2.01
CA MET A 4 9.82 13.36 2.78
C MET A 4 10.41 13.46 4.20
N LYS A 5 11.07 12.41 4.71
CA LYS A 5 11.65 12.34 6.06
C LYS A 5 13.17 12.13 6.10
N GLY A 6 13.88 12.07 4.98
CA GLY A 6 15.33 11.86 4.94
C GLY A 6 15.83 10.85 3.89
N PRO A 7 17.15 10.64 3.78
CA PRO A 7 17.79 9.79 2.76
C PRO A 7 17.34 8.33 2.78
N ASN A 8 16.93 7.82 3.93
CA ASN A 8 16.51 6.43 4.10
C ASN A 8 14.98 6.25 4.00
N SER A 9 14.24 7.33 3.76
CA SER A 9 12.78 7.29 3.63
C SER A 9 12.33 7.35 2.16
N TYR A 10 11.12 6.88 1.89
CA TYR A 10 10.44 7.13 0.62
C TYR A 10 8.93 7.21 0.79
N GLN A 11 8.27 7.79 -0.20
CA GLN A 11 6.84 7.63 -0.43
C GLN A 11 6.62 7.30 -1.89
N PHE A 12 5.79 6.31 -2.15
CA PHE A 12 5.46 5.82 -3.48
C PHE A 12 3.97 5.54 -3.57
N GLY A 13 3.37 5.84 -4.72
CA GLY A 13 2.02 5.43 -4.99
C GLY A 13 1.59 5.65 -6.42
N TYR A 14 0.53 4.95 -6.81
CA TYR A 14 -0.14 5.09 -8.09
C TYR A 14 -1.64 4.76 -7.95
N ASP A 15 -2.44 5.27 -8.88
CA ASP A 15 -3.82 4.88 -9.09
C ASP A 15 -4.08 4.82 -10.60
N THR A 16 -4.56 3.68 -11.10
CA THR A 16 -4.87 3.50 -12.53
C THR A 16 -6.19 4.15 -12.94
N GLY A 17 -6.90 4.81 -12.01
CA GLY A 17 -8.06 5.64 -12.29
C GLY A 17 -9.37 4.94 -11.98
N LYS A 18 -10.20 4.69 -12.99
CA LYS A 18 -11.55 4.11 -12.83
C LYS A 18 -11.72 2.86 -13.70
N GLY A 19 -12.74 2.06 -13.38
CA GLY A 19 -13.15 0.91 -14.18
C GLY A 19 -12.82 -0.43 -13.53
N LYS A 20 -13.15 -1.50 -14.27
CA LYS A 20 -13.08 -2.89 -13.77
C LYS A 20 -11.65 -3.38 -13.46
N ASN A 21 -10.64 -2.69 -13.97
CA ASN A 21 -9.23 -2.98 -13.75
C ASN A 21 -8.53 -1.89 -12.92
N ARG A 22 -9.30 -1.11 -12.13
CA ARG A 22 -8.71 -0.13 -11.22
C ARG A 22 -7.82 -0.84 -10.22
N GLN A 23 -6.60 -0.34 -10.11
CA GLN A 23 -5.59 -0.76 -9.15
C GLN A 23 -4.94 0.47 -8.57
N PHE A 24 -4.63 0.43 -7.28
CA PHE A 24 -3.89 1.50 -6.63
C PHE A 24 -2.98 0.94 -5.56
N ARG A 25 -1.91 1.68 -5.27
CA ARG A 25 -1.02 1.42 -4.16
C ARG A 25 -0.56 2.73 -3.57
N TYR A 26 -0.44 2.75 -2.25
CA TYR A 26 0.30 3.75 -1.52
C TYR A 26 1.22 3.03 -0.54
N GLU A 27 2.45 3.48 -0.46
CA GLU A 27 3.45 2.94 0.44
C GLU A 27 4.41 4.04 0.89
N GLU A 28 4.76 4.02 2.17
CA GLU A 28 5.80 4.84 2.74
C GLU A 28 6.78 4.01 3.55
N ARG A 29 8.04 4.44 3.57
CA ARG A 29 9.08 3.92 4.44
C ARG A 29 9.66 5.06 5.26
N ASP A 30 9.76 4.88 6.58
CA ASP A 30 10.47 5.81 7.45
C ASP A 30 11.98 5.52 7.54
N ASN A 31 12.72 6.36 8.27
CA ASN A 31 14.18 6.24 8.34
C ASN A 31 14.64 4.98 9.09
N ASP A 32 13.80 4.44 9.97
CA ASP A 32 14.08 3.24 10.75
C ASP A 32 13.79 1.96 9.96
N GLY A 33 13.24 2.12 8.75
CA GLY A 33 12.96 1.04 7.83
C GLY A 33 11.57 0.44 7.99
N HIS A 34 10.68 1.03 8.80
CA HIS A 34 9.29 0.61 8.85
C HIS A 34 8.59 1.02 7.56
N VAL A 35 7.95 0.05 6.93
CA VAL A 35 7.12 0.23 5.74
C VAL A 35 5.67 0.16 6.17
N ARG A 36 4.86 1.11 5.71
CA ARG A 36 3.40 1.08 5.85
C ARG A 36 2.77 1.36 4.50
N GLY A 37 1.75 0.61 4.16
CA GLY A 37 1.07 0.84 2.90
C GLY A 37 -0.25 0.13 2.80
N HIS A 38 -0.89 0.39 1.69
CA HIS A 38 -2.06 -0.35 1.27
C HIS A 38 -2.08 -0.45 -0.24
N TYR A 39 -2.64 -1.54 -0.75
CA TYR A 39 -2.96 -1.67 -2.15
C TYR A 39 -4.41 -2.07 -2.29
N GLY A 40 -5.01 -1.74 -3.43
CA GLY A 40 -6.34 -2.21 -3.74
C GLY A 40 -6.55 -2.48 -5.21
N TYR A 41 -7.51 -3.36 -5.46
CA TYR A 41 -7.86 -3.86 -6.78
C TYR A 41 -9.36 -4.16 -6.83
N VAL A 42 -9.96 -4.06 -8.02
CA VAL A 42 -11.33 -4.49 -8.25
C VAL A 42 -11.34 -5.99 -8.52
N ASP A 43 -12.13 -6.75 -7.75
CA ASP A 43 -12.26 -8.20 -7.93
C ASP A 43 -13.21 -8.57 -9.09
N LYS A 44 -13.33 -9.88 -9.36
CA LYS A 44 -14.19 -10.40 -10.43
C LYS A 44 -15.68 -10.06 -10.28
N PHE A 45 -16.11 -9.66 -9.09
CA PHE A 45 -17.48 -9.24 -8.79
C PHE A 45 -17.65 -7.71 -8.84
N GLY A 46 -16.62 -6.97 -9.23
CA GLY A 46 -16.64 -5.52 -9.28
C GLY A 46 -16.45 -4.84 -7.93
N LYS A 47 -16.08 -5.60 -6.87
CA LYS A 47 -15.89 -5.04 -5.52
C LYS A 47 -14.46 -4.58 -5.33
N LEU A 48 -14.28 -3.40 -4.75
CA LEU A 48 -12.95 -2.89 -4.40
C LEU A 48 -12.43 -3.64 -3.16
N ARG A 49 -11.35 -4.39 -3.34
CA ARG A 49 -10.60 -5.03 -2.27
C ARG A 49 -9.43 -4.14 -1.89
N VAL A 50 -9.25 -3.92 -0.60
CA VAL A 50 -8.12 -3.16 -0.07
C VAL A 50 -7.40 -4.02 0.97
N VAL A 51 -6.09 -4.09 0.84
CA VAL A 51 -5.21 -4.78 1.79
C VAL A 51 -4.31 -3.73 2.41
N ASN A 52 -4.37 -3.60 3.73
CA ASN A 52 -3.40 -2.84 4.50
C ASN A 52 -2.26 -3.76 4.90
N TYR A 53 -1.05 -3.24 4.90
CA TYR A 53 0.13 -3.97 5.30
C TYR A 53 1.14 -3.08 5.98
N ASP A 54 1.94 -3.72 6.81
CA ASP A 54 3.08 -3.14 7.50
C ASP A 54 4.28 -4.09 7.39
N ALA A 55 5.48 -3.55 7.41
CA ALA A 55 6.69 -4.35 7.53
C ALA A 55 7.72 -3.63 8.37
N ASP A 56 8.43 -4.38 9.21
CA ASP A 56 9.49 -3.83 10.06
C ASP A 56 10.67 -4.81 10.21
N PRO A 57 11.85 -4.33 10.67
CA PRO A 57 13.03 -5.18 10.79
C PRO A 57 12.91 -6.35 11.78
N GLU A 58 12.04 -6.25 12.78
CA GLU A 58 11.88 -7.25 13.84
C GLU A 58 10.88 -8.35 13.44
N HIS A 59 9.78 -7.97 12.79
CA HIS A 59 8.66 -8.87 12.52
C HIS A 59 8.46 -9.21 11.04
N GLY A 60 9.20 -8.55 10.14
CA GLY A 60 9.04 -8.73 8.70
C GLY A 60 7.68 -8.21 8.21
N PHE A 61 7.20 -8.76 7.09
CA PHE A 61 5.97 -8.33 6.43
C PHE A 61 4.72 -8.94 7.06
N ARG A 62 3.71 -8.11 7.30
CA ARG A 62 2.38 -8.50 7.76
C ARG A 62 1.31 -7.78 6.93
N ALA A 63 0.22 -8.49 6.64
CA ALA A 63 -0.90 -7.94 5.91
C ALA A 63 -2.22 -8.35 6.56
N GLU A 64 -3.16 -7.41 6.57
CA GLU A 64 -4.53 -7.67 6.98
C GLU A 64 -5.28 -8.45 5.90
N ALA A 65 -6.35 -9.13 6.31
CA ALA A 65 -7.28 -9.70 5.34
C ALA A 65 -7.90 -8.59 4.47
N PRO A 66 -8.11 -8.82 3.16
CA PRO A 66 -8.68 -7.81 2.29
C PRO A 66 -10.06 -7.34 2.76
N VAL A 67 -10.21 -6.04 3.01
CA VAL A 67 -11.51 -5.41 3.30
C VAL A 67 -12.20 -5.02 1.99
N VAL A 68 -13.51 -5.22 1.93
CA VAL A 68 -14.34 -4.70 0.84
C VAL A 68 -14.64 -3.24 1.17
N LYS A 69 -14.30 -2.32 0.27
CA LYS A 69 -14.87 -0.96 0.31
C LYS A 69 -16.13 -0.93 -0.55
N GLU A 70 -17.21 -0.46 0.06
CA GLU A 70 -18.49 -0.14 -0.61
C GLU A 70 -18.37 1.14 -1.45
#